data_AF-A0A8X6KBN2-F1
#
_entry.id   AF-A0A8X6KBN2-F1
#
_cell.length_a   1.000
_cell.length_b   1.000
_cell.length_c   1.000
_cell.angle_alpha   90.00
_cell.angle_beta   90.00
_cell.angle_gamma   90.00
#
_symmetry.space_group_name_H-M   'P 1'
#
loop_
_entity.id
_entity.type
_entity.pdbx_description
1 polymer ?
#
loop_
_entity_poly.entity_id
_entity_poly.type
_entity_poly.pdbx_seq_one_letter_code
_entity_poly.pdbx_strand_id
1 'polypeptide(L)'
;MHPLLENINLFDISSLTEENVKDILTEARVLPEKISAPMCPTCGSETSANRDSSRKLGWMWICKKKNQLKCSGKVNPTSNTFFENVKIHILDVFVLIVCFIVKLQISLVLEQLNMFRRRRGQPQMSWATIVDFYSRLREVAEIIGSHHDKLLGGPGKTILLDETFLTKRKYNKGRKTKTMTQVVLGIYCRDDKEGIFFLVDGEKKKDLWPRIARHCNPETSVICTDSATQYHNINKLFNDAIHKTTNHKKGEFVNKTDKLNTINPLENENRHFKKSIVSRKSEKSIIQYMALHFYRRTRLNTLKSLDAKVQMFLEDISWVFPGYGKEGLQLKKIEAPTVESEGISDMMPKTFNKKLLNALSDDDEVPFVDDEDGDPNWEEF
;
A
#
# COMPACT_ATOMS: atom_id res chain seq x y z
N MET A 1 -25.74 8.51 4.04
CA MET A 1 -24.80 9.58 3.61
C MET A 1 -25.36 10.83 4.23
N HIS A 2 -24.57 11.47 5.07
CA HIS A 2 -25.04 12.59 5.88
C HIS A 2 -25.43 13.78 4.98
N PRO A 3 -26.54 14.51 5.24
CA PRO A 3 -26.99 15.62 4.38
C PRO A 3 -25.93 16.70 4.17
N LEU A 4 -25.17 17.02 5.21
CA LEU A 4 -24.07 18.01 5.13
C LEU A 4 -22.87 17.56 4.27
N LEU A 5 -22.79 16.29 3.90
CA LEU A 5 -21.79 15.82 2.94
C LEU A 5 -22.32 15.86 1.51
N GLU A 6 -23.63 15.88 1.28
CA GLU A 6 -24.19 15.80 -0.06
C GLU A 6 -23.69 16.94 -0.95
N ASN A 7 -23.05 16.59 -2.07
CA ASN A 7 -22.42 17.54 -3.00
C ASN A 7 -21.32 18.44 -2.40
N ILE A 8 -20.74 18.05 -1.24
CA ILE A 8 -19.69 18.83 -0.59
C ILE A 8 -18.48 19.03 -1.52
N ASN A 9 -18.01 20.27 -1.62
CA ASN A 9 -16.76 20.62 -2.27
C ASN A 9 -15.72 21.13 -1.24
N LEU A 10 -14.49 21.38 -1.69
CA LEU A 10 -13.39 21.76 -0.79
C LEU A 10 -13.63 23.10 -0.07
N PHE A 11 -14.36 24.03 -0.67
CA PHE A 11 -14.66 25.34 -0.09
C PHE A 11 -15.72 25.23 1.02
N ASP A 12 -16.70 24.34 0.84
CA ASP A 12 -17.79 24.14 1.80
C ASP A 12 -17.28 23.64 3.14
N ILE A 13 -16.15 22.90 3.16
CA ILE A 13 -15.53 22.38 4.39
C ILE A 13 -15.23 23.49 5.39
N SER A 14 -14.90 24.69 4.90
CA SER A 14 -14.60 25.85 5.77
C SER A 14 -15.81 26.36 6.55
N SER A 15 -17.03 25.99 6.13
CA SER A 15 -18.28 26.35 6.80
C SER A 15 -18.68 25.35 7.91
N LEU A 16 -18.06 24.16 7.94
CA LEU A 16 -18.40 23.13 8.91
C LEU A 16 -17.98 23.52 10.33
N THR A 17 -18.88 23.32 11.29
CA THR A 17 -18.59 23.47 12.71
C THR A 17 -18.12 22.15 13.31
N GLU A 18 -17.52 22.21 14.51
CA GLU A 18 -17.09 21.00 15.22
C GLU A 18 -18.28 20.10 15.60
N GLU A 19 -19.48 20.66 15.80
CA GLU A 19 -20.69 19.86 16.07
C GLU A 19 -21.18 19.15 14.81
N ASN A 20 -21.26 19.87 13.68
CA ASN A 20 -21.61 19.25 12.40
C ASN A 20 -20.71 18.07 12.05
N VAL A 21 -19.40 18.20 12.31
CA VAL A 21 -18.45 17.11 12.04
C VAL A 21 -18.64 15.94 13.00
N LYS A 22 -18.98 16.16 14.27
CA LYS A 22 -19.29 15.05 15.18
C LYS A 22 -20.51 14.27 14.70
N ASP A 23 -21.54 14.95 14.20
CA ASP A 23 -22.74 14.30 13.67
C ASP A 23 -22.40 13.43 12.45
N ILE A 24 -21.67 13.99 11.49
CA ILE A 24 -21.16 13.26 10.31
C ILE A 24 -20.37 12.01 10.72
N LEU A 25 -19.44 12.15 11.67
CA LEU A 25 -18.59 11.05 12.12
C LEU A 25 -19.36 10.01 12.93
N THR A 26 -20.42 10.41 13.63
CA THR A 26 -21.29 9.49 14.38
C THR A 26 -22.17 8.69 13.43
N GLU A 27 -22.78 9.32 12.42
CA GLU A 27 -23.54 8.62 11.36
C GLU A 27 -22.65 7.61 10.61
N ALA A 28 -21.41 8.00 10.31
CA ALA A 28 -20.42 7.12 9.67
C ALA A 28 -19.79 6.08 10.63
N ARG A 29 -20.24 6.02 11.90
CA ARG A 29 -19.77 5.07 12.94
C ARG A 29 -18.29 5.19 13.29
N VAL A 30 -17.64 6.30 12.93
CA VAL A 30 -16.26 6.62 13.35
C VAL A 30 -16.24 7.09 14.80
N LEU A 31 -17.29 7.77 15.23
CA LEU A 31 -17.55 8.10 16.63
C LEU A 31 -18.78 7.32 17.13
N PRO A 32 -18.83 6.94 18.41
CA PRO A 32 -19.97 6.23 18.94
C PRO A 32 -21.14 7.18 19.22
N GLU A 33 -22.34 6.65 19.08
CA GLU A 33 -23.54 7.31 19.57
C GLU A 33 -23.53 7.40 21.10
N LYS A 34 -23.93 8.56 21.62
CA LYS A 34 -24.01 8.82 23.07
C LYS A 34 -24.93 7.82 23.80
N ILE A 35 -25.98 7.35 23.12
CA ILE A 35 -27.01 6.45 23.67
C ILE A 35 -26.55 4.99 23.68
N SER A 36 -25.65 4.59 22.77
CA SER A 36 -25.12 3.23 22.66
C SER A 36 -24.07 2.94 23.76
N ALA A 37 -24.51 2.92 25.01
CA ALA A 37 -23.66 2.78 26.18
C ALA A 37 -23.07 1.35 26.31
N PRO A 38 -21.74 1.20 26.37
CA PRO A 38 -21.11 -0.11 26.55
C PRO A 38 -21.28 -0.63 27.98
N MET A 39 -21.05 -1.93 28.18
CA MET A 39 -20.99 -2.51 29.52
C MET A 39 -19.77 -1.99 30.29
N CYS A 40 -19.91 -1.88 31.61
CA CYS A 40 -18.84 -1.42 32.48
C CYS A 40 -17.67 -2.42 32.48
N PRO A 41 -16.42 -2.00 32.22
CA PRO A 41 -15.26 -2.90 32.23
C PRO A 41 -14.99 -3.55 33.59
N THR A 42 -15.40 -2.90 34.68
CA THR A 42 -15.02 -3.32 36.04
C THR A 42 -16.01 -4.30 36.64
N CYS A 43 -17.32 -4.08 36.45
CA CYS A 43 -18.36 -4.87 37.09
C CYS A 43 -19.39 -5.47 36.12
N GLY A 44 -19.20 -5.29 34.81
CA GLY A 44 -20.10 -5.81 33.79
C GLY A 44 -21.54 -5.26 33.84
N SER A 45 -21.82 -4.20 34.60
CA SER A 45 -23.14 -3.55 34.65
C SER A 45 -23.28 -2.45 33.60
N GLU A 46 -24.51 -2.04 33.31
CA GLU A 46 -24.78 -0.95 32.36
C GLU A 46 -24.08 0.37 32.75
N THR A 47 -23.67 1.11 31.73
CA THR A 47 -23.18 2.48 31.89
C THR A 47 -24.21 3.49 31.39
N SER A 48 -24.05 4.76 31.77
CA SER A 48 -24.82 5.89 31.24
C SER A 48 -23.88 6.98 30.77
N ALA A 49 -24.28 7.71 29.72
CA ALA A 49 -23.51 8.86 29.27
C ALA A 49 -23.69 10.04 30.24
N ASN A 50 -22.59 10.53 30.77
CA ASN A 50 -22.54 11.67 31.68
C ASN A 50 -21.74 12.80 31.05
N ARG A 51 -22.17 14.05 31.26
CA ARG A 51 -21.46 15.24 30.77
C ARG A 51 -20.10 15.33 31.44
N ASP A 52 -19.05 15.52 30.64
CA ASP A 52 -17.68 15.77 31.09
C ASP A 52 -17.00 16.65 30.04
N SER A 53 -17.01 17.97 30.29
CA SER A 53 -16.45 18.97 29.35
C SER A 53 -14.94 18.88 29.18
N SER A 54 -14.24 18.14 30.06
CA SER A 54 -12.80 17.90 29.90
C SER A 54 -12.50 16.89 28.78
N ARG A 55 -13.51 16.16 28.30
CA ARG A 55 -13.38 15.14 27.25
C ARG A 55 -13.60 15.71 25.87
N LYS A 56 -12.99 15.07 24.87
CA LYS A 56 -13.07 15.43 23.44
C LYS A 56 -14.52 15.53 22.93
N LEU A 57 -15.39 14.60 23.34
CA LEU A 57 -16.81 14.63 22.96
C LEU A 57 -17.69 15.40 23.96
N GLY A 58 -17.12 15.92 25.06
CA GLY A 58 -17.87 16.61 26.12
C GLY A 58 -18.68 15.68 27.04
N TRP A 59 -18.47 14.37 26.93
CA TRP A 59 -19.14 13.35 27.73
C TRP A 59 -18.29 12.07 27.85
N MET A 60 -18.67 11.21 28.80
CA MET A 60 -18.10 9.88 28.99
C MET A 60 -19.15 8.92 29.54
N TRP A 61 -18.95 7.61 29.36
CA TRP A 61 -19.83 6.63 30.01
C TRP A 61 -19.33 6.27 31.41
N ILE A 62 -20.23 6.31 32.39
CA ILE A 62 -19.95 5.99 33.80
C ILE A 62 -20.87 4.84 34.22
N CYS A 63 -20.34 3.91 35.01
CA CYS A 63 -21.12 2.80 35.56
C CYS A 63 -22.34 3.30 36.37
N LYS A 64 -23.55 2.78 36.05
CA LYS A 64 -24.78 3.12 36.80
C LYS A 64 -24.73 2.63 38.25
N LYS A 65 -24.01 1.54 38.53
CA LYS A 65 -23.82 1.00 39.88
C LYS A 65 -22.67 1.65 40.66
N LYS A 66 -22.22 2.85 40.26
CA LYS A 66 -21.17 3.59 40.98
C LYS A 66 -21.50 3.79 42.46
N ASN A 67 -22.76 4.11 42.78
CA ASN A 67 -23.16 4.36 44.17
C ASN A 67 -23.55 3.09 44.92
N GLN A 68 -24.11 2.09 44.23
CA GLN A 68 -24.58 0.83 44.83
C GLN A 68 -23.43 -0.14 45.12
N LEU A 69 -22.52 -0.33 44.17
CA LEU A 69 -21.39 -1.27 44.26
C LEU A 69 -20.04 -0.57 44.48
N LYS A 70 -20.04 0.75 44.74
CA LYS A 70 -18.82 1.57 44.76
C LYS A 70 -17.94 1.40 43.51
N CYS A 71 -18.56 1.07 42.37
CA CYS A 71 -17.85 0.78 41.12
C CYS A 71 -17.32 2.06 40.47
N SER A 72 -16.01 2.14 40.24
CA SER A 72 -15.34 3.30 39.63
C SER A 72 -15.22 3.21 38.10
N GLY A 73 -15.78 2.18 37.48
CA GLY A 73 -15.68 1.90 36.05
C GLY A 73 -16.21 3.03 35.16
N LYS A 74 -15.40 3.37 34.16
CA LYS A 74 -15.57 4.49 33.23
C LYS A 74 -15.12 4.04 31.84
N VAL A 75 -15.79 4.52 30.80
CA VAL A 75 -15.40 4.27 29.41
C VAL A 75 -15.29 5.61 28.68
N ASN A 76 -14.13 5.85 28.07
CA ASN A 76 -13.90 7.01 27.23
C ASN A 76 -14.50 6.74 25.84
N PRO A 77 -15.36 7.61 25.29
CA PRO A 77 -16.01 7.35 24.01
C PRO A 77 -15.06 7.35 22.81
N THR A 78 -13.86 7.93 22.93
CA THR A 78 -12.87 7.84 21.86
C THR A 78 -11.99 6.59 21.95
N SER A 79 -12.15 5.73 22.96
CA SER A 79 -11.36 4.50 23.07
C SER A 79 -11.63 3.55 21.90
N ASN A 80 -10.56 3.01 21.32
CA ASN A 80 -10.58 2.18 20.11
C ASN A 80 -11.31 2.84 18.91
N THR A 81 -11.31 4.17 18.84
CA THR A 81 -11.77 4.94 17.67
C THR A 81 -10.57 5.58 16.98
N PHE A 82 -10.77 6.14 15.78
CA PHE A 82 -9.75 6.96 15.11
C PHE A 82 -9.33 8.19 15.94
N PHE A 83 -10.15 8.59 16.92
CA PHE A 83 -9.91 9.73 17.80
C PHE A 83 -9.26 9.35 19.14
N GLU A 84 -8.88 8.08 19.33
CA GLU A 84 -8.12 7.67 20.50
C GLU A 84 -6.79 8.42 20.57
N ASN A 85 -6.50 9.00 21.75
CA ASN A 85 -5.32 9.81 22.05
C ASN A 85 -5.08 11.02 21.12
N VAL A 86 -6.08 11.41 20.31
CA VAL A 86 -5.99 12.59 19.45
C VAL A 86 -6.12 13.85 20.29
N LYS A 87 -5.18 14.78 20.16
CA LYS A 87 -5.14 16.04 20.91
C LYS A 87 -5.79 17.22 20.17
N ILE A 88 -5.67 17.27 18.84
CA ILE A 88 -6.23 18.36 18.00
C ILE A 88 -7.77 18.28 17.88
N HIS A 89 -8.42 19.37 17.47
CA HIS A 89 -9.89 19.43 17.34
C HIS A 89 -10.42 18.42 16.32
N ILE A 90 -11.65 17.95 16.54
CA ILE A 90 -12.29 16.94 15.66
C ILE A 90 -12.44 17.49 14.25
N LEU A 91 -12.85 18.76 14.15
CA LEU A 91 -12.95 19.48 12.87
C LEU A 91 -11.62 19.44 12.10
N ASP A 92 -10.48 19.64 12.77
CA ASP A 92 -9.17 19.64 12.09
C ASP A 92 -8.80 18.27 11.54
N VAL A 93 -9.11 17.20 12.28
CA VAL A 93 -8.89 15.82 11.81
C VAL A 93 -9.75 15.55 10.58
N PHE A 94 -11.01 15.99 10.59
CA PHE A 94 -11.90 15.83 9.45
C PHE A 94 -11.38 16.60 8.23
N VAL A 95 -10.92 17.84 8.39
CA VAL A 95 -10.26 18.58 7.30
C VAL A 95 -9.05 17.81 6.78
N LEU A 96 -8.20 17.25 7.65
CA LEU A 96 -7.06 16.44 7.25
C LEU A 96 -7.47 15.18 6.45
N ILE A 97 -8.55 14.51 6.84
CA ILE A 97 -9.12 13.38 6.08
C ILE A 97 -9.51 13.83 4.67
N VAL A 98 -10.26 14.93 4.55
CA VAL A 98 -10.68 15.41 3.23
C VAL A 98 -9.49 15.84 2.38
N CYS A 99 -8.55 16.60 2.94
CA CYS A 99 -7.31 17.00 2.26
C CYS A 99 -6.47 15.79 1.79
N PHE A 100 -6.46 14.71 2.56
CA PHE A 100 -5.79 13.45 2.21
C PHE A 100 -6.46 12.75 1.01
N ILE A 101 -7.80 12.74 0.99
CA ILE A 101 -8.61 12.16 -0.10
C ILE A 101 -8.40 12.93 -1.40
N VAL A 102 -8.44 14.28 -1.36
CA VAL A 102 -8.23 15.14 -2.53
C VAL A 102 -6.77 15.34 -2.91
N LYS A 103 -5.83 14.69 -2.19
CA LYS A 103 -4.39 14.65 -2.50
C LYS A 103 -3.70 16.02 -2.43
N LEU A 104 -4.10 16.88 -1.50
CA LEU A 104 -3.44 18.17 -1.31
C LEU A 104 -2.02 18.00 -0.75
N GLN A 105 -1.13 18.88 -1.20
CA GLN A 105 0.24 18.94 -0.71
C GLN A 105 0.27 19.39 0.76
N ILE A 106 1.13 18.76 1.56
CA ILE A 106 1.21 19.01 3.01
C ILE A 106 1.51 20.50 3.32
N SER A 107 2.30 21.18 2.50
CA SER A 107 2.57 22.62 2.62
C SER A 107 1.29 23.45 2.53
N LEU A 108 0.47 23.20 1.50
CA LEU A 108 -0.79 23.89 1.32
C LEU A 108 -1.78 23.57 2.46
N VAL A 109 -1.85 22.31 2.88
CA VAL A 109 -2.71 21.90 4.00
C VAL A 109 -2.30 22.59 5.29
N LEU A 110 -0.99 22.68 5.57
CA LEU A 110 -0.47 23.37 6.74
C LEU A 110 -0.86 24.85 6.74
N GLU A 111 -0.65 25.53 5.62
CA GLU A 111 -0.99 26.96 5.47
C GLU A 111 -2.50 27.19 5.68
N GLN A 112 -3.34 26.49 4.92
CA GLN A 112 -4.79 26.66 4.96
C GLN A 112 -5.38 26.31 6.33
N LEU A 113 -4.97 25.18 6.93
CA LEU A 113 -5.45 24.77 8.24
C LEU A 113 -5.03 25.77 9.32
N ASN A 114 -3.81 26.32 9.25
CA ASN A 114 -3.36 27.35 10.18
C ASN A 114 -4.12 28.67 10.03
N MET A 115 -4.52 29.05 8.81
CA MET A 115 -5.41 30.20 8.61
C MET A 115 -6.77 29.98 9.27
N PHE A 116 -7.40 28.80 9.09
CA PHE A 116 -8.67 28.47 9.73
C PHE A 116 -8.58 28.35 11.25
N ARG A 117 -7.46 27.81 11.76
CA ARG A 117 -7.20 27.73 13.20
C ARG A 117 -7.02 29.12 13.81
N ARG A 118 -6.28 30.03 13.15
CA ARG A 118 -6.11 31.42 13.61
C ARG A 118 -7.45 32.15 13.74
N ARG A 119 -8.36 32.00 12.77
CA ARG A 119 -9.72 32.59 12.83
C ARG A 119 -10.55 32.08 14.01
N ARG A 120 -10.30 30.85 14.48
CA ARG A 120 -10.93 30.25 15.66
C ARG A 120 -10.13 30.46 16.97
N GLY A 121 -9.10 31.30 16.96
CA GLY A 121 -8.23 31.52 18.11
C GLY A 121 -7.38 30.31 18.53
N GLN A 122 -7.19 29.34 17.63
CA GLN A 122 -6.45 28.11 17.91
C GLN A 122 -4.95 28.26 17.60
N PRO A 123 -4.06 27.57 18.36
CA PRO A 123 -2.63 27.62 18.11
C PRO A 123 -2.28 27.00 16.76
N GLN A 124 -1.12 27.37 16.21
CA GLN A 124 -0.67 26.82 14.93
C GLN A 124 -0.41 25.31 15.03
N MET A 125 -0.81 24.60 13.99
CA MET A 125 -0.48 23.21 13.73
C MET A 125 0.98 23.10 13.31
N SER A 126 1.64 22.02 13.74
CA SER A 126 2.99 21.69 13.28
C SER A 126 2.96 20.84 12.01
N TRP A 127 3.99 20.97 11.16
CA TRP A 127 4.19 20.09 10.02
C TRP A 127 4.23 18.61 10.44
N ALA A 128 4.90 18.31 11.55
CA ALA A 128 5.03 16.96 12.09
C ALA A 128 3.67 16.32 12.41
N THR A 129 2.73 17.09 12.98
CA THR A 129 1.38 16.62 13.26
C THR A 129 0.62 16.23 11.99
N ILE A 130 0.73 17.02 10.91
CA ILE A 130 0.07 16.69 9.64
C ILE A 130 0.67 15.43 9.01
N VAL A 131 2.00 15.31 9.01
CA VAL A 131 2.69 14.11 8.52
C VAL A 131 2.28 12.86 9.29
N ASP A 132 2.17 12.97 10.62
CA ASP A 132 1.73 11.88 11.51
C ASP A 132 0.29 11.44 11.19
N PHE A 133 -0.64 12.39 11.07
CA PHE A 133 -2.02 12.08 10.65
C PHE A 133 -2.07 11.44 9.27
N TYR A 134 -1.30 11.95 8.29
CA TYR A 134 -1.23 11.36 6.96
C TYR A 134 -0.64 9.94 7.01
N SER A 135 0.24 9.65 7.96
CA SER A 135 0.74 8.31 8.22
C SER A 135 -0.36 7.40 8.76
N ARG A 136 -1.10 7.85 9.77
CA ARG A 136 -2.24 7.12 10.34
C ARG A 136 -3.34 6.85 9.31
N LEU A 137 -3.61 7.79 8.40
CA LEU A 137 -4.56 7.62 7.29
C LEU A 137 -4.07 6.59 6.25
N ARG A 138 -2.75 6.51 6.03
CA ARG A 138 -2.17 5.45 5.20
C ARG A 138 -2.26 4.07 5.87
N GLU A 139 -2.15 3.99 7.19
CA GLU A 139 -2.33 2.72 7.92
C GLU A 139 -3.76 2.17 7.74
N VAL A 140 -4.78 3.03 7.71
CA VAL A 140 -6.15 2.61 7.34
C VAL A 140 -6.18 2.01 5.93
N ALA A 141 -5.59 2.71 4.94
CA ALA A 141 -5.53 2.22 3.57
C ALA A 141 -4.75 0.89 3.44
N GLU A 142 -3.71 0.70 4.25
CA GLU A 142 -2.90 -0.52 4.32
C GLU A 142 -3.69 -1.70 4.88
N ILE A 143 -4.38 -1.51 6.02
CA ILE A 143 -5.22 -2.54 6.63
C ILE A 143 -6.34 -2.95 5.66
N ILE A 144 -7.04 -1.97 5.11
CA ILE A 144 -8.15 -2.18 4.19
C ILE A 144 -7.70 -2.80 2.86
N GLY A 145 -6.51 -2.45 2.37
CA GLY A 145 -5.88 -3.06 1.21
C GLY A 145 -5.46 -4.52 1.45
N SER A 146 -5.00 -4.85 2.67
CA SER A 146 -4.57 -6.21 3.01
C SER A 146 -5.70 -7.25 3.05
N HIS A 147 -6.96 -6.80 3.10
CA HIS A 147 -8.14 -7.66 3.02
C HIS A 147 -8.69 -7.80 1.59
N HIS A 148 -7.94 -7.36 0.59
CA HIS A 148 -8.29 -7.57 -0.81
C HIS A 148 -7.82 -8.94 -1.28
N ASP A 149 -8.72 -9.93 -1.22
CA ASP A 149 -8.39 -11.35 -1.47
C ASP A 149 -8.58 -11.77 -2.95
N LYS A 150 -8.69 -10.81 -3.87
CA LYS A 150 -8.92 -11.09 -5.30
C LYS A 150 -7.60 -11.40 -6.02
N LEU A 151 -7.54 -12.56 -6.68
CA LEU A 151 -6.48 -12.87 -7.64
C LEU A 151 -6.63 -12.05 -8.92
N LEU A 152 -5.52 -11.57 -9.47
CA LEU A 152 -5.50 -10.87 -10.76
C LEU A 152 -5.49 -11.88 -11.91
N GLY A 153 -6.14 -11.53 -13.02
CA GLY A 153 -6.16 -12.37 -14.22
C GLY A 153 -7.23 -13.47 -14.16
N GLY A 154 -6.96 -14.58 -14.84
CA GLY A 154 -7.89 -15.70 -15.01
C GLY A 154 -8.31 -15.94 -16.46
N PRO A 155 -9.29 -16.84 -16.70
CA PRO A 155 -9.68 -17.25 -18.04
C PRO A 155 -10.06 -16.06 -18.93
N GLY A 156 -9.50 -16.01 -20.14
CA GLY A 156 -9.69 -14.94 -21.12
C GLY A 156 -8.96 -13.63 -20.82
N LYS A 157 -8.24 -13.51 -19.70
CA LYS A 157 -7.60 -12.26 -19.28
C LYS A 157 -6.10 -12.22 -19.57
N THR A 158 -5.59 -11.00 -19.62
CA THR A 158 -4.18 -10.67 -19.83
C THR A 158 -3.55 -10.06 -18.59
N ILE A 159 -2.46 -10.66 -18.10
CA ILE A 159 -1.60 -10.10 -17.05
C ILE A 159 -0.37 -9.45 -17.67
N LEU A 160 -0.03 -8.26 -17.19
CA LEU A 160 1.21 -7.54 -17.48
C LEU A 160 2.12 -7.63 -16.26
N LEU A 161 3.41 -7.90 -16.48
CA LEU A 161 4.44 -7.96 -15.43
C LEU A 161 5.63 -7.08 -15.81
N ASP A 162 6.11 -6.30 -14.86
CA ASP A 162 7.25 -5.41 -15.04
C ASP A 162 7.85 -5.06 -13.68
N GLU A 163 9.17 -4.97 -13.61
CA GLU A 163 9.90 -4.49 -12.45
C GLU A 163 10.26 -3.03 -12.62
N THR A 164 10.10 -2.27 -11.56
CA THR A 164 10.41 -0.85 -11.56
C THR A 164 11.27 -0.47 -10.38
N PHE A 165 12.34 0.27 -10.68
CA PHE A 165 13.27 0.74 -9.66
C PHE A 165 12.80 2.07 -9.09
N LEU A 166 12.71 2.16 -7.76
CA LEU A 166 12.40 3.42 -7.08
C LEU A 166 13.61 4.35 -7.13
N THR A 167 14.79 3.84 -6.79
CA THR A 167 16.05 4.59 -6.81
C THR A 167 16.93 4.13 -7.97
N LYS A 168 17.55 5.10 -8.67
CA LYS A 168 18.61 4.82 -9.64
C LYS A 168 19.93 5.36 -9.10
N ARG A 169 21.02 4.71 -9.46
CA ARG A 169 22.37 5.17 -9.12
C ARG A 169 22.66 6.46 -9.88
N LYS A 170 23.37 7.39 -9.24
CA LYS A 170 23.90 8.57 -9.95
C LYS A 170 24.92 8.06 -10.98
N TYR A 171 24.68 8.31 -12.27
CA TYR A 171 25.55 7.89 -13.38
C TYR A 171 25.80 6.38 -13.53
N ASN A 172 24.95 5.51 -12.98
CA ASN A 172 25.18 4.05 -12.93
C ASN A 172 26.49 3.58 -12.23
N LYS A 173 27.24 4.50 -11.61
CA LYS A 173 28.54 4.24 -10.94
C LYS A 173 28.39 4.10 -9.41
N GLY A 174 29.40 3.53 -8.74
CA GLY A 174 29.52 3.45 -7.27
C GLY A 174 29.43 2.03 -6.67
N ARG A 175 29.17 1.89 -5.36
CA ARG A 175 28.90 0.62 -4.65
C ARG A 175 27.39 0.28 -4.67
N LYS A 176 27.00 -0.98 -4.87
CA LYS A 176 25.58 -1.40 -4.78
C LYS A 176 25.26 -1.58 -3.30
N THR A 177 24.41 -0.71 -2.73
CA THR A 177 23.88 -0.92 -1.38
C THR A 177 22.45 -1.42 -1.47
N LYS A 178 22.03 -2.27 -0.51
CA LYS A 178 20.65 -2.81 -0.43
C LYS A 178 19.58 -1.70 -0.46
N THR A 179 19.89 -0.55 0.14
CA THR A 179 18.99 0.62 0.18
C THR A 179 18.92 1.40 -1.15
N MET A 180 19.87 1.21 -2.08
CA MET A 180 19.91 1.92 -3.36
C MET A 180 19.27 1.16 -4.53
N THR A 181 18.81 -0.07 -4.32
CA THR A 181 18.16 -0.88 -5.36
C THR A 181 16.84 -1.44 -4.83
N GLN A 182 15.92 -0.54 -4.47
CA GLN A 182 14.54 -0.92 -4.15
C GLN A 182 13.82 -1.26 -5.45
N VAL A 183 13.60 -2.56 -5.64
CA VAL A 183 12.89 -3.12 -6.78
C VAL A 183 11.43 -3.29 -6.38
N VAL A 184 10.53 -2.81 -7.24
CA VAL A 184 9.09 -3.01 -7.09
C VAL A 184 8.60 -3.81 -8.26
N LEU A 185 8.01 -4.97 -7.99
CA LEU A 185 7.26 -5.74 -8.98
C LEU A 185 5.87 -5.13 -9.13
N GLY A 186 5.51 -4.77 -10.36
CA GLY A 186 4.15 -4.43 -10.75
C GLY A 186 3.47 -5.62 -11.41
N ILE A 187 2.25 -5.92 -10.98
CA ILE A 187 1.36 -6.90 -11.62
C ILE A 187 0.09 -6.15 -11.99
N TYR A 188 -0.32 -6.22 -13.27
CA TYR A 188 -1.50 -5.50 -13.75
C TYR A 188 -2.36 -6.37 -14.63
N CYS A 189 -3.64 -6.50 -14.30
CA CYS A 189 -4.62 -7.12 -15.19
C CYS A 189 -5.16 -6.06 -16.14
N ARG A 190 -4.91 -6.26 -17.44
CA ARG A 190 -5.33 -5.31 -18.48
C ARG A 190 -6.85 -5.15 -18.52
N ASP A 191 -7.55 -6.26 -18.45
CA ASP A 191 -9.00 -6.33 -18.64
C ASP A 191 -9.75 -5.75 -17.44
N ASP A 192 -9.28 -6.05 -16.22
CA ASP A 192 -9.85 -5.52 -14.98
C ASP A 192 -9.41 -4.07 -14.70
N LYS A 193 -8.38 -3.58 -15.40
CA LYS A 193 -7.72 -2.28 -15.16
C LYS A 193 -7.26 -2.11 -13.71
N GLU A 194 -6.79 -3.20 -13.13
CA GLU A 194 -6.41 -3.31 -11.73
C GLU A 194 -4.96 -3.76 -11.63
N GLY A 195 -4.20 -3.13 -10.73
CA GLY A 195 -2.81 -3.47 -10.51
C GLY A 195 -2.41 -3.41 -9.05
N ILE A 196 -1.45 -4.28 -8.71
CA ILE A 196 -0.85 -4.37 -7.39
C ILE A 196 0.66 -4.26 -7.53
N PHE A 197 1.29 -3.71 -6.50
CA PHE A 197 2.73 -3.50 -6.44
C PHE A 197 3.29 -4.21 -5.23
N PHE A 198 4.47 -4.82 -5.37
CA PHE A 198 5.18 -5.47 -4.28
C PHE A 198 6.62 -5.02 -4.21
N LEU A 199 7.08 -4.65 -3.03
CA LEU A 199 8.50 -4.46 -2.77
C LEU A 199 9.15 -5.85 -2.70
N VAL A 200 10.22 -6.04 -3.47
CA VAL A 200 10.92 -7.34 -3.60
C VAL A 200 12.40 -7.17 -3.26
N ASP A 201 13.01 -8.24 -2.78
CA ASP A 201 14.41 -8.26 -2.32
C ASP A 201 15.43 -8.24 -3.48
N GLY A 202 14.96 -8.43 -4.71
CA GLY A 202 15.80 -8.46 -5.90
C GLY A 202 15.00 -8.54 -7.19
N GLU A 203 15.74 -8.68 -8.30
CA GLU A 203 15.22 -8.75 -9.68
C GLU A 203 15.28 -10.16 -10.27
N LYS A 204 15.65 -11.17 -9.46
CA LYS A 204 15.79 -12.54 -9.96
C LYS A 204 14.46 -13.25 -9.93
N LYS A 205 14.34 -14.27 -10.78
CA LYS A 205 13.21 -15.21 -10.83
C LYS A 205 12.69 -15.63 -9.45
N LYS A 206 13.59 -16.06 -8.55
CA LYS A 206 13.27 -16.47 -7.18
C LYS A 206 12.68 -15.37 -6.28
N ASP A 207 12.94 -14.10 -6.58
CA ASP A 207 12.49 -12.95 -5.79
C ASP A 207 11.11 -12.46 -6.27
N LEU A 208 10.74 -12.78 -7.52
CA LEU A 208 9.56 -12.25 -8.21
C LEU A 208 8.45 -13.30 -8.32
N TRP A 209 8.79 -14.50 -8.79
CA TRP A 209 7.82 -15.55 -9.13
C TRP A 209 6.93 -15.99 -7.96
N PRO A 210 7.43 -16.09 -6.71
CA PRO A 210 6.55 -16.41 -5.58
C PRO A 210 5.40 -15.42 -5.40
N ARG A 211 5.64 -14.12 -5.64
CA ARG A 211 4.58 -13.10 -5.57
C ARG A 211 3.63 -13.19 -6.76
N ILE A 212 4.15 -13.52 -7.94
CA ILE A 212 3.33 -13.69 -9.14
C ILE A 212 2.39 -14.88 -8.98
N ALA A 213 2.91 -16.03 -8.53
CA ALA A 213 2.15 -17.25 -8.30
C ALA A 213 1.03 -17.03 -7.25
N ARG A 214 1.34 -16.35 -6.15
CA ARG A 214 0.37 -16.10 -5.08
C ARG A 214 -0.78 -15.16 -5.48
N HIS A 215 -0.50 -14.17 -6.32
CA HIS A 215 -1.43 -13.06 -6.57
C HIS A 215 -2.08 -13.07 -7.95
N CYS A 216 -1.67 -13.98 -8.83
CA CYS A 216 -2.27 -14.16 -10.15
C CYS A 216 -3.02 -15.49 -10.22
N ASN A 217 -4.12 -15.51 -10.96
CA ASN A 217 -4.87 -16.74 -11.22
C ASN A 217 -4.08 -17.64 -12.20
N PRO A 218 -3.82 -18.91 -11.86
CA PRO A 218 -3.12 -19.86 -12.73
C PRO A 218 -3.78 -20.09 -14.10
N GLU A 219 -5.09 -19.87 -14.23
CA GLU A 219 -5.83 -20.01 -15.49
C GLU A 219 -5.78 -18.74 -16.38
N THR A 220 -4.86 -17.81 -16.09
CA THR A 220 -4.65 -16.61 -16.92
C THR A 220 -4.27 -17.00 -18.35
N SER A 221 -4.96 -16.46 -19.35
CA SER A 221 -4.78 -16.89 -20.74
C SER A 221 -3.57 -16.27 -21.44
N VAL A 222 -3.21 -15.03 -21.11
CA VAL A 222 -2.11 -14.31 -21.76
C VAL A 222 -1.25 -13.58 -20.73
N ILE A 223 0.07 -13.65 -20.88
CA ILE A 223 1.04 -12.93 -20.08
C ILE A 223 1.85 -12.04 -21.00
N CYS A 224 2.00 -10.76 -20.67
CA CYS A 224 2.89 -9.85 -21.38
C CYS A 224 4.00 -9.35 -20.44
N THR A 225 5.25 -9.50 -20.85
CA THR A 225 6.43 -9.01 -20.12
C THR A 225 7.38 -8.31 -21.09
N ASP A 226 8.41 -7.65 -20.55
CA ASP A 226 9.59 -7.33 -21.35
C ASP A 226 10.38 -8.61 -21.70
N SER A 227 11.42 -8.48 -22.54
CA SER A 227 12.32 -9.59 -22.89
C SER A 227 13.37 -9.91 -21.81
N ALA A 228 13.14 -9.56 -20.53
CA ALA A 228 14.12 -9.81 -19.49
C ALA A 228 14.15 -11.30 -19.08
N THR A 229 15.36 -11.77 -18.77
CA THR A 229 15.64 -13.21 -18.56
C THR A 229 14.86 -13.82 -17.40
N GLN A 230 14.50 -13.03 -16.39
CA GLN A 230 13.75 -13.50 -15.23
C GLN A 230 12.30 -13.90 -15.55
N TYR A 231 11.76 -13.46 -16.69
CA TYR A 231 10.44 -13.86 -17.18
C TYR A 231 10.47 -15.04 -18.16
N HIS A 232 11.65 -15.57 -18.50
CA HIS A 232 11.72 -16.76 -19.35
C HIS A 232 10.97 -17.95 -18.73
N ASN A 233 10.13 -18.59 -19.54
CA ASN A 233 9.26 -19.71 -19.17
C ASN A 233 8.19 -19.38 -18.11
N ILE A 234 7.84 -18.09 -17.93
CA ILE A 234 6.83 -17.71 -16.92
C ILE A 234 5.44 -18.27 -17.19
N ASN A 235 5.12 -18.62 -18.44
CA ASN A 235 3.91 -19.36 -18.82
C ASN A 235 3.68 -20.63 -18.00
N LYS A 236 4.74 -21.26 -17.47
CA LYS A 236 4.62 -22.45 -16.63
C LYS A 236 3.90 -22.21 -15.30
N LEU A 237 3.90 -20.97 -14.80
CA LEU A 237 3.09 -20.59 -13.63
C LEU A 237 1.58 -20.54 -13.95
N PHE A 238 1.23 -20.58 -15.24
CA PHE A 238 -0.09 -20.26 -15.76
C PHE A 238 -0.60 -21.33 -16.73
N ASN A 239 -0.37 -22.61 -16.43
CA ASN A 239 -0.84 -23.73 -17.26
C ASN A 239 -0.47 -23.59 -18.75
N ASP A 240 0.76 -23.16 -19.02
CA ASP A 240 1.31 -22.93 -20.35
C ASP A 240 0.54 -21.91 -21.19
N ALA A 241 0.06 -20.85 -20.51
CA ALA A 241 -0.52 -19.66 -21.12
C ALA A 241 0.35 -19.03 -22.24
N ILE A 242 -0.28 -18.24 -23.10
CA ILE A 242 0.44 -17.52 -24.16
C ILE A 242 1.32 -16.44 -23.53
N HIS A 243 2.65 -16.61 -23.63
CA HIS A 243 3.61 -15.60 -23.19
C HIS A 243 4.05 -14.72 -24.37
N LYS A 244 3.69 -13.44 -24.30
CA LYS A 244 4.11 -12.41 -25.25
C LYS A 244 5.21 -11.56 -24.63
N THR A 245 6.23 -11.25 -25.42
CA THR A 245 7.37 -10.43 -24.98
C THR A 245 7.54 -9.20 -25.86
N THR A 246 7.85 -8.06 -25.26
CA THR A 246 8.24 -6.83 -25.97
C THR A 246 9.74 -6.58 -25.87
N ASN A 247 10.41 -6.38 -27.01
CA ASN A 247 11.84 -6.12 -27.06
C ASN A 247 12.13 -4.62 -27.21
N HIS A 248 12.33 -3.94 -26.08
CA HIS A 248 12.63 -2.50 -26.04
C HIS A 248 13.97 -2.12 -26.68
N LYS A 249 14.91 -3.07 -26.88
CA LYS A 249 16.21 -2.77 -27.53
C LYS A 249 16.08 -2.55 -29.04
N LYS A 250 14.99 -3.01 -29.67
CA LYS A 250 14.72 -2.82 -31.11
C LYS A 250 13.80 -1.62 -31.41
N GLY A 251 13.45 -0.82 -30.41
CA GLY A 251 12.53 0.32 -30.57
C GLY A 251 11.05 -0.08 -30.71
N GLU A 252 10.70 -1.33 -30.41
CA GLU A 252 9.33 -1.85 -30.51
C GLU A 252 8.57 -1.61 -29.18
N PHE A 253 8.02 -0.40 -29.00
CA PHE A 253 7.14 -0.07 -27.86
C PHE A 253 5.75 -0.73 -27.96
N VAL A 254 5.41 -1.17 -29.18
CA VAL A 254 4.23 -1.96 -29.53
C VAL A 254 4.68 -2.87 -30.68
N ASN A 255 4.38 -4.16 -30.61
CA ASN A 255 4.68 -5.05 -31.73
C ASN A 255 3.86 -4.61 -32.97
N LYS A 256 4.53 -4.40 -34.11
CA LYS A 256 3.90 -3.87 -35.33
C LYS A 256 2.80 -4.78 -35.89
N THR A 257 2.86 -6.09 -35.63
CA THR A 257 1.88 -7.08 -36.08
C THR A 257 0.87 -7.45 -34.99
N ASP A 258 1.24 -7.39 -33.72
CA ASP A 258 0.33 -7.61 -32.58
C ASP A 258 0.29 -6.39 -31.63
N LYS A 259 -0.65 -5.49 -31.87
CA LYS A 259 -0.84 -4.28 -31.04
C LYS A 259 -1.18 -4.59 -29.57
N LEU A 260 -1.61 -5.82 -29.26
CA LEU A 260 -1.93 -6.25 -27.90
C LEU A 260 -0.71 -6.79 -27.15
N ASN A 261 0.42 -7.01 -27.83
CA ASN A 261 1.71 -7.31 -27.18
C ASN A 261 2.38 -6.02 -26.73
N THR A 262 1.96 -5.51 -25.57
CA THR A 262 2.50 -4.30 -24.96
C THR A 262 2.32 -4.29 -23.44
N ILE A 263 3.31 -3.77 -22.73
CA ILE A 263 3.28 -3.53 -21.28
C ILE A 263 3.00 -2.07 -20.91
N ASN A 264 2.74 -1.21 -21.89
CA ASN A 264 2.54 0.24 -21.71
C ASN A 264 1.52 0.62 -20.62
N PRO A 265 0.37 -0.09 -20.45
CA PRO A 265 -0.53 0.20 -19.35
C PRO A 265 0.15 0.08 -17.97
N LEU A 266 0.94 -0.97 -17.76
CA LEU A 266 1.67 -1.18 -16.51
C LEU A 266 2.82 -0.18 -16.35
N GLU A 267 3.55 0.16 -17.41
CA GLU A 267 4.57 1.22 -17.36
C GLU A 267 3.98 2.58 -16.96
N ASN A 268 2.79 2.89 -17.46
CA ASN A 268 2.06 4.08 -17.08
C ASN A 268 1.64 4.05 -15.60
N GLU A 269 1.13 2.92 -15.12
CA GLU A 269 0.82 2.74 -13.69
C GLU A 269 2.09 2.86 -12.83
N ASN A 270 3.21 2.26 -13.24
CA ASN A 270 4.52 2.39 -12.59
C ASN A 270 4.92 3.87 -12.44
N ARG A 271 4.68 4.69 -13.47
CA ARG A 271 4.92 6.14 -13.41
C ARG A 271 4.00 6.84 -12.41
N HIS A 272 2.71 6.51 -12.39
CA HIS A 272 1.76 7.09 -11.44
C HIS A 272 2.07 6.68 -9.99
N PHE A 273 2.42 5.41 -9.77
CA PHE A 273 2.87 4.87 -8.50
C PHE A 273 4.11 5.61 -8.00
N LYS A 274 5.17 5.73 -8.81
CA LYS A 274 6.39 6.44 -8.42
C LYS A 274 6.16 7.90 -8.03
N LYS A 275 5.26 8.61 -8.73
CA LYS A 275 4.86 9.98 -8.39
C LYS A 275 4.11 10.07 -7.07
N SER A 276 3.39 9.01 -6.68
CA SER A 276 2.63 8.99 -5.43
C SER A 276 3.49 8.78 -4.17
N ILE A 277 4.73 8.30 -4.33
CA ILE A 277 5.68 8.12 -3.23
C ILE A 277 6.36 9.45 -2.91
N VAL A 278 5.95 10.06 -1.80
CA VAL A 278 6.50 11.35 -1.35
C VAL A 278 7.73 11.19 -0.44
N SER A 279 7.88 10.03 0.21
CA SER A 279 9.03 9.73 1.07
C SER A 279 9.52 8.30 0.84
N ARG A 280 10.85 8.14 0.80
CA ARG A 280 11.55 6.84 0.65
C ARG A 280 12.50 6.57 1.81
N LYS A 281 12.27 7.23 2.95
CA LYS A 281 13.16 7.19 4.12
C LYS A 281 13.19 5.81 4.79
N SER A 282 12.11 5.05 4.70
CA SER A 282 12.02 3.70 5.25
C SER A 282 11.18 2.78 4.37
N GLU A 283 11.43 1.48 4.47
CA GLU A 283 10.64 0.46 3.80
C GLU A 283 9.16 0.51 4.22
N LYS A 284 8.87 0.65 5.52
CA LYS A 284 7.50 0.87 6.03
C LYS A 284 6.80 2.02 5.30
N SER A 285 7.50 3.15 5.08
CA SER A 285 6.89 4.28 4.38
C SER A 285 6.54 3.95 2.93
N ILE A 286 7.38 3.17 2.24
CA ILE A 286 7.15 2.76 0.86
C ILE A 286 5.94 1.82 0.77
N ILE A 287 5.85 0.83 1.66
CA ILE A 287 4.71 -0.09 1.77
C ILE A 287 3.41 0.69 1.99
N GLN A 288 3.41 1.68 2.88
CA GLN A 288 2.26 2.54 3.10
C GLN A 288 1.85 3.36 1.86
N TYR A 289 2.81 3.85 1.08
CA TYR A 289 2.50 4.53 -0.19
C TYR A 289 1.98 3.56 -1.25
N MET A 290 2.50 2.33 -1.30
CA MET A 290 2.00 1.27 -2.18
C MET A 290 0.56 0.90 -1.86
N ALA A 291 0.27 0.65 -0.58
CA ALA A 291 -1.08 0.41 -0.10
C ALA A 291 -2.02 1.57 -0.42
N LEU A 292 -1.59 2.81 -0.17
CA LEU A 292 -2.39 3.99 -0.51
C LEU A 292 -2.62 4.12 -2.02
N HIS A 293 -1.62 3.80 -2.84
CA HIS A 293 -1.77 3.81 -4.29
C HIS A 293 -2.83 2.80 -4.73
N PHE A 294 -2.72 1.56 -4.24
CA PHE A 294 -3.69 0.49 -4.47
C PHE A 294 -5.10 0.90 -4.02
N TYR A 295 -5.25 1.30 -2.75
CA TYR A 295 -6.51 1.76 -2.15
C TYR A 295 -7.17 2.88 -2.96
N ARG A 296 -6.38 3.84 -3.45
CA ARG A 296 -6.91 4.90 -4.32
C ARG A 296 -7.42 4.34 -5.64
N ARG A 297 -6.73 3.39 -6.28
CA ARG A 297 -7.15 2.84 -7.59
C ARG A 297 -8.40 1.97 -7.45
N THR A 298 -8.46 1.11 -6.43
CA THR A 298 -9.53 0.11 -6.29
C THR A 298 -10.74 0.59 -5.50
N ARG A 299 -10.58 1.58 -4.62
CA ARG A 299 -11.70 2.16 -3.85
C ARG A 299 -11.99 3.59 -4.27
N LEU A 300 -11.15 4.55 -3.88
CA LEU A 300 -11.53 5.97 -4.03
C LEU A 300 -11.75 6.44 -5.46
N ASN A 301 -10.93 6.03 -6.42
CA ASN A 301 -11.03 6.48 -7.81
C ASN A 301 -12.19 5.81 -8.57
N THR A 302 -12.82 4.77 -8.01
CA THR A 302 -14.06 4.20 -8.57
C THR A 302 -15.25 5.14 -8.37
N LEU A 303 -15.15 6.03 -7.38
CA LEU A 303 -16.15 7.02 -7.03
C LEU A 303 -15.88 8.34 -7.76
N LYS A 304 -16.94 8.98 -8.26
CA LYS A 304 -16.82 10.24 -9.02
C LYS A 304 -16.74 11.45 -8.09
N SER A 305 -17.69 11.57 -7.19
CA SER A 305 -17.89 12.74 -6.33
C SER A 305 -17.04 12.69 -5.05
N LEU A 306 -16.85 13.84 -4.41
CA LEU A 306 -16.05 13.97 -3.19
C LEU A 306 -16.77 13.39 -1.96
N ASP A 307 -18.06 13.66 -1.84
CA ASP A 307 -18.94 13.16 -0.78
C ASP A 307 -18.90 11.63 -0.66
N ALA A 308 -19.03 10.91 -1.77
CA ALA A 308 -18.93 9.45 -1.83
C ALA A 308 -17.54 8.97 -1.39
N LYS A 309 -16.46 9.67 -1.77
CA LYS A 309 -15.10 9.33 -1.35
C LYS A 309 -14.88 9.54 0.14
N VAL A 310 -15.43 10.62 0.69
CA VAL A 310 -15.39 10.90 2.13
C VAL A 310 -16.16 9.82 2.87
N GLN A 311 -17.41 9.54 2.47
CA GLN A 311 -18.25 8.49 3.07
C GLN A 311 -17.53 7.13 3.07
N MET A 312 -17.03 6.68 1.92
CA MET A 312 -16.28 5.43 1.80
C MET A 312 -15.09 5.37 2.76
N PHE A 313 -14.29 6.44 2.82
CA PHE A 313 -13.12 6.47 3.69
C PHE A 313 -13.49 6.50 5.18
N LEU A 314 -14.59 7.16 5.56
CA LEU A 314 -15.09 7.14 6.94
C LEU A 314 -15.60 5.74 7.34
N GLU A 315 -16.31 5.05 6.45
CA GLU A 315 -16.73 3.66 6.66
C GLU A 315 -15.51 2.74 6.86
N ASP A 316 -14.50 2.87 6.01
CA ASP A 316 -13.25 2.13 6.15
C ASP A 316 -12.51 2.44 7.47
N ILE A 317 -12.50 3.70 7.93
CA ILE A 317 -12.01 4.06 9.26
C ILE A 317 -12.80 3.32 10.35
N SER A 318 -14.14 3.25 10.23
CA SER A 318 -15.00 2.62 11.24
C SER A 318 -14.76 1.11 11.36
N TRP A 319 -14.37 0.44 10.27
CA TRP A 319 -14.01 -0.98 10.30
C TRP A 319 -12.67 -1.22 10.99
N VAL A 320 -11.70 -0.32 10.80
CA VAL A 320 -10.39 -0.41 11.46
C VAL A 320 -10.49 -0.01 12.94
N PHE A 321 -11.30 1.00 13.26
CA PHE A 321 -11.45 1.55 14.60
C PHE A 321 -12.94 1.58 15.03
N PRO A 322 -13.53 0.43 15.38
CA PRO A 322 -14.98 0.28 15.59
C PRO A 322 -15.51 0.83 16.93
N GLY A 323 -14.62 1.33 17.79
CA GLY A 323 -14.94 1.82 19.12
C GLY A 323 -14.79 0.75 20.21
N TYR A 324 -15.03 1.19 21.44
CA TYR A 324 -14.75 0.41 22.64
C TYR A 324 -15.42 -0.97 22.65
N GLY A 325 -14.66 -2.00 23.06
CA GLY A 325 -15.16 -3.36 23.24
C GLY A 325 -15.41 -4.14 21.95
N LYS A 326 -15.05 -3.58 20.78
CA LYS A 326 -15.17 -4.23 19.48
C LYS A 326 -13.78 -4.48 18.88
N GLU A 327 -13.61 -5.63 18.23
CA GLU A 327 -12.39 -5.92 17.49
C GLU A 327 -12.45 -5.26 16.11
N GLY A 328 -11.48 -4.39 15.83
CA GLY A 328 -11.33 -3.73 14.53
C GLY A 328 -10.49 -4.55 13.57
N LEU A 329 -10.62 -4.30 12.27
CA LEU A 329 -9.78 -4.92 11.26
C LEU A 329 -8.31 -4.67 11.57
N GLN A 330 -7.53 -5.75 11.58
CA GLN A 330 -6.08 -5.72 11.80
C GLN A 330 -5.35 -5.99 10.50
N LEU A 331 -4.15 -5.43 10.33
CA LEU A 331 -3.34 -5.71 9.14
C LEU A 331 -3.12 -7.23 9.00
N LYS A 332 -3.56 -7.81 7.86
CA LYS A 332 -3.33 -9.25 7.61
C LYS A 332 -1.83 -9.50 7.52
N LYS A 333 -1.28 -10.23 8.50
CA LYS A 333 0.11 -10.69 8.47
C LYS A 333 0.19 -11.89 7.55
N ILE A 334 0.49 -11.65 6.28
CA ILE A 334 0.73 -12.70 5.29
C ILE A 334 2.25 -12.90 5.22
N GLU A 335 2.71 -14.13 5.47
CA GLU A 335 4.12 -14.48 5.29
C GLU A 335 4.55 -14.20 3.85
N ALA A 336 5.75 -13.65 3.65
CA ALA A 336 6.23 -13.38 2.30
C ALA A 336 6.30 -14.71 1.51
N PRO A 337 5.76 -14.76 0.28
CA PRO A 337 5.79 -15.98 -0.52
C PRO A 337 7.23 -16.37 -0.82
N THR A 338 7.56 -17.65 -0.67
CA THR A 338 8.83 -18.23 -1.07
C THR A 338 8.63 -19.19 -2.23
N VAL A 339 9.73 -19.61 -2.85
CA VAL A 339 9.70 -20.61 -3.92
C VAL A 339 9.06 -21.91 -3.43
N GLU A 340 9.35 -22.30 -2.19
CA GLU A 340 8.85 -23.51 -1.56
C GLU A 340 7.39 -23.38 -1.17
N SER A 341 6.97 -22.23 -0.60
CA SER A 341 5.57 -22.03 -0.18
C SER A 341 4.59 -22.07 -1.36
N GLU A 342 5.04 -21.62 -2.54
CA GLU A 342 4.22 -21.64 -3.76
C GLU A 342 4.38 -22.92 -4.59
N GLY A 343 5.20 -23.89 -4.15
CA GLY A 343 5.40 -25.15 -4.89
C GLY A 343 6.09 -24.98 -6.25
N ILE A 344 6.90 -23.93 -6.43
CA ILE A 344 7.55 -23.58 -7.71
C ILE A 344 9.05 -23.89 -7.74
N SER A 345 9.54 -24.70 -6.79
CA SER A 345 10.95 -25.10 -6.68
C SER A 345 11.51 -25.72 -7.96
N ASP A 346 10.75 -26.61 -8.59
CA ASP A 346 11.16 -27.29 -9.83
C ASP A 346 11.26 -26.36 -11.04
N MET A 347 10.68 -25.16 -10.93
CA MET A 347 10.73 -24.13 -11.96
C MET A 347 11.95 -23.22 -11.81
N MET A 348 12.68 -23.28 -10.70
CA MET A 348 13.87 -22.47 -10.49
C MET A 348 15.07 -23.02 -11.28
N PRO A 349 16.03 -22.15 -11.67
CA PRO A 349 17.27 -22.64 -12.26
C PRO A 349 17.97 -23.57 -11.26
N LYS A 350 18.38 -24.76 -11.71
CA LYS A 350 19.19 -25.66 -10.89
C LYS A 350 20.43 -24.88 -10.43
N THR A 351 20.66 -24.82 -9.12
CA THR A 351 21.90 -24.26 -8.56
C THR A 351 23.06 -25.11 -9.05
N PHE A 352 23.78 -24.63 -10.08
CA PHE A 352 25.01 -25.26 -10.53
C PHE A 352 26.04 -25.19 -9.39
N ASN A 353 26.32 -26.34 -8.78
CA ASN A 353 27.31 -26.44 -7.74
C ASN A 353 28.70 -26.39 -8.40
N LYS A 354 29.31 -25.20 -8.41
CA LYS A 354 30.61 -24.94 -9.06
C LYS A 354 31.74 -25.85 -8.53
N LYS A 355 31.58 -26.42 -7.32
CA LYS A 355 32.49 -27.41 -6.73
C LYS A 355 32.54 -28.74 -7.49
N LEU A 356 31.46 -29.15 -8.17
CA LEU A 356 31.42 -30.44 -8.87
C LEU A 356 32.13 -30.39 -10.24
N LEU A 357 32.16 -29.23 -10.89
CA LEU A 357 32.85 -29.02 -12.17
C LEU A 357 34.37 -28.99 -12.01
N ASN A 358 34.87 -28.40 -10.93
CA ASN A 358 36.31 -28.42 -10.62
C ASN A 358 36.80 -29.80 -10.15
N ALA A 359 35.90 -30.74 -9.84
CA ALA A 359 36.25 -32.11 -9.48
C ALA A 359 36.24 -33.07 -10.69
N LEU A 360 35.84 -32.57 -11.87
CA LEU A 360 35.75 -33.33 -13.12
C LEU A 360 36.77 -32.84 -14.17
N SER A 361 37.68 -31.93 -13.80
CA SER A 361 38.69 -31.35 -14.69
C SER A 361 40.13 -31.78 -14.35
N ASP A 362 40.33 -32.66 -13.36
CA ASP A 362 41.65 -33.03 -12.85
C ASP A 362 42.18 -34.38 -13.36
N ASP A 363 41.44 -35.09 -14.22
CA ASP A 363 41.91 -36.32 -14.85
C ASP A 363 41.90 -36.16 -16.38
N ASP A 364 42.98 -35.61 -16.92
CA ASP A 364 43.62 -36.03 -18.18
C ASP A 364 44.85 -35.11 -18.43
N GLU A 365 46.01 -35.55 -17.91
CA GLU A 365 47.32 -35.02 -18.30
C GLU A 365 47.53 -35.23 -19.80
N VAL A 366 47.38 -34.17 -20.60
CA VAL A 366 47.92 -34.13 -21.97
C VAL A 366 49.39 -33.68 -21.87
N PRO A 367 50.36 -34.48 -22.33
CA PRO A 367 51.77 -34.12 -22.22
C PRO A 367 52.09 -32.87 -23.04
N PHE A 368 52.79 -31.94 -22.40
CA PHE A 368 53.33 -30.72 -22.97
C PHE A 368 54.35 -31.07 -24.07
N VAL A 369 54.12 -30.61 -25.30
CA VAL A 369 55.10 -30.60 -26.38
C VAL A 369 55.64 -29.17 -26.45
N ASP A 370 56.93 -29.01 -26.17
CA ASP A 370 57.65 -27.76 -26.37
C ASP A 370 57.83 -27.53 -27.88
N ASP A 371 57.19 -26.47 -28.42
CA ASP A 371 57.60 -25.88 -29.68
C ASP A 371 58.09 -24.45 -29.39
N GLU A 372 59.42 -24.30 -29.50
CA GLU A 372 60.12 -23.04 -29.69
C GLU A 372 59.67 -22.42 -31.02
N ASP A 373 59.10 -21.22 -31.00
CA ASP A 373 59.36 -20.19 -32.01
C ASP A 373 58.68 -18.86 -31.64
N GLY A 374 59.37 -17.77 -31.98
CA GLY A 374 59.23 -16.44 -31.39
C GLY A 374 58.12 -15.52 -31.92
N ASP A 375 57.76 -14.62 -31.00
CA ASP A 375 57.57 -13.17 -31.18
C ASP A 375 56.29 -12.67 -31.91
N PRO A 376 56.05 -11.36 -31.98
CA PRO A 376 55.66 -10.41 -30.92
C PRO A 376 54.23 -9.88 -31.14
N ASN A 377 53.79 -9.02 -30.22
CA ASN A 377 53.15 -7.72 -30.49
C ASN A 377 51.77 -7.55 -29.82
N TRP A 378 51.80 -6.97 -28.61
CA TRP A 378 50.66 -6.30 -28.00
C TRP A 378 51.12 -4.91 -27.57
N GLU A 379 50.93 -3.91 -28.44
CA GLU A 379 50.90 -2.50 -28.05
C GLU A 379 49.46 -2.11 -27.67
N GLU A 380 49.36 -1.42 -26.54
CA GLU A 380 48.15 -0.88 -25.94
C GLU A 380 47.56 0.27 -26.77
N PHE A 381 46.23 0.27 -26.94
CA PHE A 381 45.40 1.47 -27.05
C PHE A 381 44.04 1.27 -26.40
#